data_AF-A0A3P1WKI1-F1
#
_entry.id   AF-A0A3P1WKI1-F1
#
_cell.length_a   1.000
_cell.length_b   1.000
_cell.length_c   1.000
_cell.angle_alpha   90.00
_cell.angle_beta   90.00
_cell.angle_gamma   90.00
#
_symmetry.space_group_name_H-M   'P 1'
#
loop_
_entity.id
_entity.type
_entity.pdbx_description
1 polymer ?
#
loop_
_entity_poly.entity_id
_entity_poly.type
_entity_poly.pdbx_seq_one_letter_code
_entity_poly.pdbx_strand_id
1 'polypeptide(L)' 'MNGLYKTELIGSKRVWESIKAVELATMGWVHRWNTTRPHQALDYHTPTEAEAAHTHNQNPTPAAP' A
#
# COMPACT_ATOMS: atom_id res chain seq x y z
N MET A 1 5.47 -9.61 -1.08
CA MET A 1 5.60 -8.42 -0.20
C MET A 1 6.93 -8.36 0.54
N ASN A 2 7.28 -9.32 1.39
CA ASN A 2 8.48 -9.24 2.25
C ASN A 2 9.81 -9.09 1.48
N GLY A 3 9.96 -9.74 0.31
CA GLY A 3 11.14 -9.58 -0.53
C GLY A 3 11.32 -8.15 -1.06
N LEU A 4 10.25 -7.56 -1.61
CA LEU A 4 10.25 -6.20 -2.17
C LEU A 4 10.49 -5.13 -1.12
N TYR A 5 9.88 -5.28 0.06
CA TYR A 5 10.13 -4.42 1.21
C TYR A 5 11.63 -4.40 1.59
N LYS A 6 12.27 -5.57 1.69
CA LYS A 6 13.69 -5.66 2.02
C LYS A 6 14.58 -5.06 0.94
N THR A 7 14.27 -5.28 -0.34
CA THR A 7 15.10 -4.75 -1.44
C THR A 7 14.96 -3.23 -1.60
N GLU A 8 13.73 -2.69 -1.59
CA GLU A 8 13.51 -1.26 -1.83
C GLU A 8 13.72 -0.39 -0.60
N LEU A 9 13.41 -0.89 0.60
CA LEU A 9 13.59 -0.12 1.83
C LEU A 9 14.97 -0.38 2.45
N ILE A 10 15.27 -1.63 2.80
CA ILE A 10 16.49 -1.95 3.54
C ILE A 10 17.72 -1.96 2.60
N GLY A 11 17.55 -2.39 1.35
CA GLY A 11 18.61 -2.41 0.34
C GLY A 11 18.97 -1.03 -0.24
N SER A 12 18.05 -0.06 -0.21
CA SER A 12 18.31 1.30 -0.72
C SER A 12 19.13 2.16 0.24
N LYS A 13 19.13 1.86 1.54
CA LYS A 13 19.87 2.60 2.56
C LYS A 13 20.68 1.64 3.43
N ARG A 14 22.01 1.65 3.25
CA ARG A 14 22.95 0.71 3.87
C ARG A 14 23.10 0.89 5.39
N VAL A 15 22.85 2.10 5.90
CA VAL A 15 22.86 2.42 7.34
C VAL A 15 21.69 3.35 7.64
N TRP A 16 20.99 3.07 8.74
CA TRP A 16 19.90 3.88 9.26
C TRP A 16 20.35 4.57 10.53
N GLU A 17 20.06 5.86 10.64
CA GLU A 17 20.49 6.70 11.78
C GLU A 17 19.73 6.36 13.07
N SER A 18 18.51 5.84 12.98
CA SER A 18 17.71 5.40 14.13
C SER A 18 16.56 4.48 13.69
N ILE A 19 15.96 3.78 14.66
CA ILE A 19 14.73 2.99 14.45
C ILE A 19 13.60 3.90 13.96
N LYS A 20 13.47 5.11 14.50
CA LYS A 20 12.44 6.08 14.11
C LYS A 20 12.57 6.50 12.63
N ALA A 21 13.80 6.57 12.11
CA ALA A 21 14.03 6.83 10.69
C ALA A 21 13.58 5.65 9.82
N VAL A 22 13.76 4.42 10.28
CA VAL A 22 13.24 3.22 9.59
C VAL A 22 11.72 3.21 9.61
N GLU A 23 11.09 3.48 10.76
CA GLU A 23 9.63 3.52 10.88
C GLU A 23 9.00 4.54 9.93
N LEU A 24 9.55 5.76 9.86
CA LEU A 24 9.08 6.79 8.95
C LEU A 24 9.24 6.37 7.48
N ALA A 25 10.39 5.78 7.13
CA ALA A 25 10.61 5.30 5.78
C ALA A 25 9.67 4.15 5.41
N THR A 26 9.41 3.24 6.35
CA THR A 26 8.42 2.16 6.20
C THR A 26 7.02 2.72 5.98
N MET A 27 6.59 3.73 6.75
CA MET A 27 5.30 4.39 6.53
C MET A 27 5.22 5.00 5.13
N GLY A 28 6.26 5.69 4.67
CA GLY A 28 6.33 6.24 3.32
C GLY A 28 6.29 5.17 2.23
N TRP A 29 6.99 4.06 2.44
CA TRP A 29 6.99 2.92 1.51
C TRP A 29 5.62 2.26 1.41
N VAL A 30 4.97 2.00 2.55
CA VAL A 30 3.61 1.44 2.62
C VAL A 30 2.60 2.37 1.96
N HIS A 31 2.69 3.67 2.24
CA HIS A 31 1.82 4.65 1.60
C HIS A 31 1.94 4.59 0.07
N ARG A 32 3.16 4.71 -0.47
CA ARG A 32 3.40 4.62 -1.91
C ARG A 32 2.92 3.29 -2.51
N TRP A 33 3.18 2.18 -1.83
CA TRP A 33 2.74 0.85 -2.27
C TRP A 33 1.21 0.75 -2.38
N ASN A 34 0.49 1.38 -1.45
CA ASN A 34 -0.96 1.34 -1.38
C ASN A 34 -1.66 2.38 -2.27
N THR A 35 -1.05 3.52 -2.55
CA THR A 35 -1.73 4.64 -3.23
C THR A 35 -1.17 4.99 -4.61
N THR A 36 0.07 4.60 -4.91
CA THR A 36 0.77 5.07 -6.12
C THR A 36 1.19 3.93 -7.03
N ARG A 37 1.39 2.73 -6.48
CA ARG A 37 1.90 1.59 -7.26
C ARG A 37 0.74 0.77 -7.84
N PRO A 38 0.61 0.68 -9.17
CA PRO A 38 -0.33 -0.22 -9.80
C PRO A 38 0.16 -1.66 -9.63
N HIS A 39 -0.75 -2.58 -9.29
CA HIS A 39 -0.44 -4.00 -9.16
C HIS A 39 -1.14 -4.78 -10.25
N GLN A 40 -0.39 -5.54 -11.05
CA GLN A 40 -0.97 -6.37 -12.11
C GLN A 40 -1.99 -7.39 -11.57
N ALA A 41 -1.82 -7.88 -10.34
CA ALA A 41 -2.78 -8.76 -9.69
C ALA A 41 -4.11 -8.08 -9.31
N LEU A 42 -4.15 -6.75 -9.34
CA LEU A 42 -5.34 -5.92 -9.12
C LEU A 42 -5.75 -5.24 -10.43
N ASP A 43 -5.47 -5.85 -11.59
CA ASP A 43 -5.76 -5.26 -12.91
C ASP A 43 -5.13 -3.87 -13.11
N TYR A 44 -3.92 -3.66 -12.56
CA TYR A 44 -3.20 -2.39 -12.55
C TYR A 44 -3.84 -1.29 -11.71
N HIS A 45 -4.81 -1.63 -10.86
CA HIS A 45 -5.25 -0.73 -9.80
C HIS A 45 -4.29 -0.73 -8.62
N THR A 46 -4.33 0.36 -7.86
CA THR A 46 -3.71 0.45 -6.55
C THR A 46 -4.57 -0.31 -5.53
N PRO A 47 -3.99 -0.79 -4.41
CA PRO A 47 -4.75 -1.48 -3.37
C PRO A 47 -5.87 -0.59 -2.80
N THR A 48 -5.62 0.71 -2.64
CA THR A 48 -6.65 1.66 -2.19
C THR A 48 -7.81 1.78 -3.19
N GLU A 49 -7.55 1.78 -4.49
CA GLU A 49 -8.61 1.79 -5.51
C GLU A 49 -9.39 0.46 -5.52
N ALA A 50 -8.71 -0.67 -5.39
CA ALA A 50 -9.35 -1.98 -5.32
C ALA A 50 -10.24 -2.11 -4.08
N GLU A 51 -9.79 -1.62 -2.92
CA GLU A 51 -10.60 -1.56 -1.69
C GLU A 51 -11.80 -0.62 -1.85
N ALA A 52 -11.63 0.55 -2.48
CA ALA A 52 -12.73 1.48 -2.75
C ALA A 52 -13.79 0.86 -3.68
N ALA A 53 -13.37 0.16 -4.74
CA ALA A 53 -14.26 -0.56 -5.63
C ALA A 53 -14.97 -1.72 -4.92
N HIS A 54 -14.27 -2.46 -4.06
CA HIS A 54 -14.85 -3.55 -3.29
C HIS A 54 -15.87 -3.06 -2.26
N THR A 55 -15.54 -2.04 -1.48
CA THR A 55 -16.46 -1.43 -0.50
C THR A 55 -17.69 -0.80 -1.16
N HIS A 56 -17.54 -0.20 -2.34
CA HIS A 56 -18.67 0.28 -3.13
C HIS A 56 -19.59 -0.88 -3.57
N ASN A 57 -19.02 -1.99 -4.05
CA ASN A 57 -19.78 -3.16 -4.46
C ASN A 57 -20.45 -3.90 -3.28
N GLN A 58 -19.88 -3.81 -2.08
CA GLN A 58 -20.43 -4.44 -0.87
C GLN A 58 -21.47 -3.58 -0.13
N ASN A 59 -21.66 -2.32 -0.52
CA ASN A 59 -22.74 -1.46 -0.05
C ASN A 59 -23.79 -1.25 -1.16
N PRO A 60 -24.65 -2.23 -1.49
CA PRO A 60 -25.94 -1.89 -2.06
C PRO A 60 -26.74 -1.26 -0.92
N THR A 61 -26.91 0.06 -0.95
CA THR A 61 -27.90 0.73 -0.10
C THR A 61 -29.20 -0.08 -0.15
N PRO A 62 -29.73 -0.60 0.98
CA PRO A 62 -31.10 -1.08 0.98
C PRO A 62 -31.94 0.17 0.75
N ALA A 63 -32.66 0.21 -0.39
CA ALA A 63 -33.65 1.24 -0.64
C ALA A 63 -34.60 1.29 0.57
N ALA A 64 -34.62 2.44 1.23
CA ALA A 64 -35.50 2.69 2.36
C ALA A 64 -36.97 2.62 1.93
N PRO A 65 -37.87 2.01 2.71
CA PRO A 65 -39.30 2.30 2.64
C PRO A 65 -39.63 3.64 3.32
#